data_AF-A0A1I2H2N4-F1
#
_entry.id   AF-A0A1I2H2N4-F1
#
_cell.length_a   1.000
_cell.length_b   1.000
_cell.length_c   1.000
_cell.angle_alpha   90.00
_cell.angle_beta   90.00
_cell.angle_gamma   90.00
#
_symmetry.space_group_name_H-M   'P 1'
#
loop_
_entity.id
_entity.type
_entity.pdbx_description
1 polymer ?
#
loop_
_entity_poly.entity_id
_entity_poly.type
_entity_poly.pdbx_seq_one_letter_code
_entity_poly.pdbx_strand_id
1 'polypeptide(L)'
;MSTKAKKIFLLLTIVIPFLAYCVIYYTPIIRNAPFRSDEFVSFQFKWGPGNVMENSYDSATGKYEYLNASDSLMRTNVKLRQNDIIYLHNKANELGFWNFPDVIANAGTDLKTSKVLRYEMQFNYKRKSKKVILVADYQDIPKLRDVSNQMKTLLVQTISDAEQRYGKQQSSVTENNK
;
A
#
# COMPACT_ATOMS: atom_id res chain seq x y z
N MET A 1 -35.68 10.08 43.81
CA MET A 1 -34.30 10.33 43.32
C MET A 1 -34.08 11.81 43.07
N SER A 2 -33.05 12.40 43.66
CA SER A 2 -32.65 13.80 43.44
C SER A 2 -32.29 14.06 41.97
N THR A 3 -32.62 15.23 41.45
CA THR A 3 -32.30 15.69 40.10
C THR A 3 -30.80 15.61 39.81
N LYS A 4 -29.95 15.79 40.83
CA LYS A 4 -28.49 15.62 40.74
C LYS A 4 -28.10 14.17 40.46
N ALA A 5 -28.72 13.22 41.16
CA ALA A 5 -28.45 11.79 40.98
C ALA A 5 -28.89 11.28 39.60
N LYS A 6 -30.05 11.74 39.08
CA LYS A 6 -30.50 11.40 37.73
C LYS A 6 -29.55 11.91 36.65
N LYS A 7 -29.02 13.14 36.80
CA LYS A 7 -28.03 13.70 35.86
C LYS A 7 -26.71 12.93 35.87
N ILE A 8 -26.20 12.57 37.05
CA ILE A 8 -24.97 11.76 37.19
C ILE A 8 -25.17 10.37 36.57
N PHE A 9 -26.31 9.73 36.84
CA PHE A 9 -26.63 8.42 36.28
C PHE A 9 -26.70 8.45 34.74
N LEU A 10 -27.38 9.44 34.15
CA LEU A 10 -27.44 9.61 32.70
C LEU A 10 -26.05 9.81 32.08
N LEU A 11 -25.21 10.62 32.73
CA LEU A 11 -23.86 10.91 32.26
C LEU A 11 -22.98 9.64 32.30
N LEU A 12 -23.05 8.86 33.37
CA LEU A 12 -22.30 7.61 33.51
C LEU A 12 -22.76 6.50 32.55
N THR A 13 -24.06 6.41 32.26
CA THR A 13 -24.64 5.28 31.50
C THR A 13 -24.78 5.54 30.01
N ILE A 14 -24.87 6.80 29.57
CA ILE A 14 -25.05 7.14 28.15
C ILE A 14 -23.83 7.89 27.64
N VAL A 15 -23.43 8.95 28.32
CA VAL A 15 -22.37 9.85 27.82
C VAL A 15 -21.00 9.17 27.86
N ILE A 16 -20.67 8.49 28.97
CA ILE A 16 -19.36 7.81 29.08
C ILE A 16 -19.19 6.66 28.08
N PRO A 17 -20.13 5.71 27.93
CA PRO A 17 -19.98 4.64 26.95
C PRO A 17 -19.94 5.16 25.51
N PHE A 18 -20.70 6.22 25.20
CA PHE A 18 -20.65 6.88 23.90
C PHE A 18 -19.27 7.51 23.64
N LEU A 19 -18.73 8.28 24.60
CA LEU A 19 -17.40 8.87 24.47
C LEU A 19 -16.30 7.80 24.40
N ALA A 20 -16.39 6.74 25.19
CA ALA A 20 -15.46 5.61 25.14
C ALA A 20 -15.51 4.92 23.77
N TYR A 21 -16.69 4.70 23.21
CA TYR A 21 -16.85 4.17 21.85
C TYR A 21 -16.22 5.11 20.81
N CYS A 22 -16.50 6.41 20.87
CA CYS A 22 -15.87 7.39 20.00
C CYS A 22 -14.35 7.33 20.11
N VAL A 23 -13.79 7.34 21.32
CA VAL A 23 -12.34 7.27 21.51
C VAL A 23 -11.79 5.96 20.93
N ILE A 24 -12.35 4.79 21.24
CA ILE A 24 -11.88 3.51 20.72
C ILE A 24 -11.96 3.45 19.18
N TYR A 25 -13.05 3.94 18.60
CA TYR A 25 -13.29 3.91 17.16
C TYR A 25 -12.42 4.93 16.39
N TYR A 26 -12.24 6.14 16.92
CA TYR A 26 -11.49 7.21 16.26
C TYR A 26 -9.99 7.23 16.63
N THR A 27 -9.56 6.57 17.72
CA THR A 27 -8.14 6.50 18.10
C THR A 27 -7.25 5.94 16.98
N PRO A 28 -7.60 4.86 16.26
CA PRO A 28 -6.82 4.39 15.11
C PRO A 28 -6.71 5.44 14.01
N ILE A 29 -7.78 6.18 13.73
CA ILE A 29 -7.83 7.24 12.71
C ILE A 29 -6.90 8.41 13.09
N ILE A 30 -6.84 8.76 14.38
CA ILE A 30 -6.00 9.86 14.89
C ILE A 30 -4.53 9.42 15.06
N ARG A 31 -4.27 8.20 15.56
CA ARG A 31 -2.91 7.64 15.71
C ARG A 31 -2.26 7.37 14.37
N ASN A 32 -3.04 6.95 13.37
CA ASN A 32 -2.61 6.89 11.98
C ASN A 32 -2.68 8.27 11.33
N ALA A 33 -2.27 9.32 12.07
CA ALA A 33 -2.25 10.72 11.63
C ALA A 33 -1.85 10.76 10.15
N PRO A 34 -2.70 11.35 9.31
CA PRO A 34 -2.84 10.95 7.91
C PRO A 34 -1.48 11.02 7.27
N PHE A 35 -1.10 9.94 6.60
CA PHE A 35 -0.05 10.03 5.60
C PHE A 35 -0.42 11.22 4.71
N ARG A 36 0.40 12.26 4.70
CA ARG A 36 0.07 13.48 3.96
C ARG A 36 0.73 13.39 2.59
N SER A 37 -0.04 13.66 1.54
CA SER A 37 0.48 13.62 0.17
C SER A 37 1.65 14.58 -0.05
N ASP A 38 1.70 15.74 0.62
CA ASP A 38 2.80 16.72 0.56
C ASP A 38 4.08 16.27 1.27
N GLU A 39 4.00 15.21 2.06
CA GLU A 39 5.14 14.56 2.69
C GLU A 39 5.59 13.29 1.95
N PHE A 40 4.95 12.92 0.84
CA PHE A 40 5.35 11.74 0.07
C PHE A 40 6.78 11.88 -0.44
N VAL A 41 7.57 10.81 -0.27
CA VAL A 41 8.97 10.74 -0.72
C VAL A 41 9.11 9.69 -1.81
N SER A 42 8.68 8.47 -1.53
CA SER A 42 8.80 7.38 -2.48
C SER A 42 7.82 6.24 -2.19
N PHE A 43 7.59 5.44 -3.22
CA PHE A 43 6.93 4.16 -3.14
C PHE A 43 7.89 3.09 -3.69
N GLN A 44 8.01 1.99 -2.95
CA GLN A 44 8.81 0.84 -3.32
C GLN A 44 7.91 -0.39 -3.43
N PHE A 45 8.07 -1.12 -4.52
CA PHE A 45 7.37 -2.37 -4.78
C PHE A 45 8.40 -3.46 -5.04
N LYS A 46 8.30 -4.59 -4.34
CA LYS A 46 9.14 -5.75 -4.64
C LYS A 46 8.28 -6.99 -4.71
N TRP A 47 8.60 -7.92 -5.59
CA TRP A 47 7.93 -9.21 -5.62
C TRP A 47 8.81 -10.36 -6.07
N GLY A 48 8.51 -11.53 -5.54
CA GLY A 48 9.21 -12.77 -5.86
C GLY A 48 8.90 -13.88 -4.84
N PRO A 49 9.31 -15.13 -5.13
CA PRO A 49 9.09 -16.26 -4.24
C PRO A 49 10.10 -16.28 -3.08
N GLY A 50 9.62 -16.50 -1.85
CA GLY A 50 10.46 -16.65 -0.66
C GLY A 50 11.39 -15.46 -0.40
N ASN A 51 12.69 -15.72 -0.31
CA ASN A 51 13.72 -14.67 -0.18
C ASN A 51 14.22 -14.12 -1.51
N VAL A 52 13.84 -14.71 -2.64
CA VAL A 52 14.27 -14.31 -3.97
C VAL A 52 13.33 -13.22 -4.47
N MET A 53 13.70 -11.96 -4.21
CA MET A 53 12.92 -10.77 -4.58
C MET A 53 13.59 -10.05 -5.75
N GLU A 54 13.67 -10.71 -6.90
CA GLU A 54 14.37 -10.21 -8.09
C GLU A 54 13.65 -9.06 -8.77
N ASN A 55 12.33 -8.99 -8.63
CA ASN A 55 11.54 -7.92 -9.21
C ASN A 55 11.40 -6.78 -8.21
N SER A 56 11.74 -5.57 -8.64
CA SER A 56 11.70 -4.39 -7.79
C SER A 56 11.46 -3.10 -8.56
N TYR A 57 10.76 -2.17 -7.92
CA TYR A 57 10.50 -0.84 -8.39
C TYR A 57 10.76 0.17 -7.27
N ASP A 58 11.43 1.27 -7.57
CA ASP A 58 11.62 2.41 -6.67
C ASP A 58 11.19 3.71 -7.36
N SER A 59 10.15 4.36 -6.84
CA SER A 59 9.57 5.56 -7.47
C SER A 59 10.43 6.82 -7.32
N ALA A 60 11.40 6.87 -6.39
CA ALA A 60 12.26 8.03 -6.24
C ALA A 60 13.32 8.08 -7.35
N THR A 61 13.87 6.91 -7.68
CA THR A 61 14.90 6.78 -8.73
C THR A 61 14.31 6.44 -10.10
N GLY A 62 13.12 5.85 -10.13
CA GLY A 62 12.53 5.22 -11.29
C GLY A 62 13.15 3.85 -11.62
N LYS A 63 14.05 3.33 -10.80
CA LYS A 63 14.70 2.03 -11.06
C LYS A 63 13.64 0.93 -11.08
N TYR A 64 13.56 0.24 -12.20
CA TYR A 64 12.63 -0.87 -12.39
C TYR A 64 13.37 -2.10 -12.90
N GLU A 65 13.34 -3.18 -12.12
CA GLU A 65 13.96 -4.46 -12.45
C GLU A 65 12.90 -5.56 -12.41
N TYR A 66 12.85 -6.41 -13.43
CA TYR A 66 11.92 -7.53 -13.49
C TYR A 66 12.45 -8.65 -14.37
N LEU A 67 12.03 -9.89 -14.10
CA LEU A 67 12.26 -11.01 -15.00
C LEU A 67 11.26 -10.98 -16.15
N ASN A 68 11.75 -11.10 -17.38
CA ASN A 68 10.89 -11.25 -18.56
C ASN A 68 10.47 -12.73 -18.75
N ALA A 69 9.68 -12.99 -19.79
CA ALA A 69 9.17 -14.33 -20.10
C ALA A 69 10.27 -15.36 -20.45
N SER A 70 11.52 -14.94 -20.64
CA SER A 70 12.67 -15.79 -20.93
C SER A 70 13.63 -15.88 -19.74
N ASP A 71 13.13 -15.63 -18.52
CA ASP A 71 13.89 -15.61 -17.26
C ASP A 71 15.11 -14.67 -17.27
N SER A 72 15.09 -13.67 -18.15
CA SER A 72 16.15 -12.68 -18.24
C SER A 72 15.79 -11.45 -17.41
N LEU A 73 16.72 -11.01 -16.55
CA LEU A 73 16.56 -9.82 -15.73
C LEU A 73 16.66 -8.55 -16.58
N MET A 74 15.51 -7.90 -16.78
CA MET A 74 15.40 -6.60 -17.42
C MET A 74 15.63 -5.49 -16.40
N ARG A 75 16.32 -4.43 -16.82
CA ARG A 75 16.51 -3.21 -16.04
C ARG A 75 16.10 -2.02 -16.88
N THR A 76 15.17 -1.22 -16.39
CA THR A 76 14.70 -0.01 -17.03
C THR A 76 14.55 1.13 -16.03
N ASN A 77 14.33 2.34 -16.52
CA ASN A 77 14.08 3.52 -15.70
C ASN A 77 12.71 4.11 -16.07
N VAL A 78 11.77 4.01 -15.13
CA VAL A 78 10.37 4.44 -15.29
C VAL A 78 10.02 5.35 -14.12
N LYS A 79 9.87 6.65 -14.37
CA LYS A 79 9.42 7.60 -13.34
C LYS A 79 7.90 7.78 -13.39
N LEU A 80 7.29 7.78 -12.20
CA LEU A 80 5.90 8.18 -12.05
C LEU A 80 5.75 9.70 -12.20
N ARG A 81 4.63 10.13 -12.76
CA ARG A 81 4.24 11.53 -12.77
C ARG A 81 3.67 11.89 -11.40
N GLN A 82 3.63 13.18 -11.09
CA GLN A 82 3.03 13.68 -9.86
C GLN A 82 1.56 13.23 -9.72
N ASN A 83 0.80 13.20 -10.82
CA ASN A 83 -0.59 12.74 -10.80
C ASN A 83 -0.72 11.25 -10.47
N ASP A 84 0.20 10.39 -10.94
CA ASP A 84 0.22 8.97 -10.59
C ASP A 84 0.46 8.80 -9.08
N ILE A 85 1.40 9.59 -8.52
CA ILE A 85 1.72 9.58 -7.08
C ILE A 85 0.51 10.01 -6.24
N ILE A 86 -0.14 11.12 -6.61
CA ILE A 86 -1.34 11.62 -5.92
C ILE A 86 -2.46 10.58 -6.00
N TYR A 87 -2.64 9.96 -7.17
CA TYR A 87 -3.64 8.92 -7.38
C TYR A 87 -3.40 7.69 -6.48
N LEU A 88 -2.17 7.17 -6.44
CA LEU A 88 -1.80 6.06 -5.56
C LEU A 88 -2.03 6.40 -4.09
N HIS A 89 -1.66 7.60 -3.66
CA HIS A 89 -1.89 8.07 -2.31
C HIS A 89 -3.38 8.06 -1.94
N ASN A 90 -4.22 8.64 -2.80
CA ASN A 90 -5.67 8.71 -2.57
C ASN A 90 -6.30 7.31 -2.54
N LYS A 91 -5.88 6.41 -3.42
CA LYS A 91 -6.37 5.03 -3.41
C LYS A 91 -5.89 4.23 -2.21
N ALA A 92 -4.66 4.46 -1.73
CA ALA A 92 -4.19 3.86 -0.49
C ALA A 92 -5.02 4.32 0.73
N ASN A 93 -5.46 5.59 0.76
CA ASN A 93 -6.42 6.08 1.76
C ASN A 93 -7.77 5.35 1.65
N GLU A 94 -8.34 5.29 0.44
CA GLU A 94 -9.65 4.69 0.16
C GLU A 94 -9.70 3.20 0.54
N LEU A 95 -8.64 2.46 0.22
CA LEU A 95 -8.51 1.03 0.54
C LEU A 95 -8.13 0.78 2.01
N GLY A 96 -7.84 1.82 2.78
CA GLY A 96 -7.43 1.71 4.18
C GLY A 96 -6.06 1.08 4.37
N PHE A 97 -5.15 1.23 3.40
CA PHE A 97 -3.81 0.60 3.40
C PHE A 97 -3.01 0.91 4.68
N TRP A 98 -3.18 2.11 5.23
CA TRP A 98 -2.52 2.53 6.48
C TRP A 98 -2.90 1.68 7.69
N ASN A 99 -4.07 1.03 7.64
CA ASN A 99 -4.60 0.15 8.67
C ASN A 99 -4.30 -1.33 8.41
N PHE A 100 -3.69 -1.68 7.27
CA PHE A 100 -3.34 -3.07 7.00
C PHE A 100 -2.33 -3.57 8.04
N PRO A 101 -2.37 -4.85 8.42
CA PRO A 101 -1.28 -5.43 9.19
C PRO A 101 0.00 -5.41 8.34
N ASP A 102 1.15 -5.42 9.00
CA ASP A 102 2.44 -5.39 8.30
C ASP A 102 2.69 -6.65 7.48
N VAL A 103 2.06 -7.77 7.86
CA VAL A 103 2.12 -9.05 7.15
C VAL A 103 0.70 -9.58 6.97
N ILE A 104 0.37 -9.92 5.72
CA ILE A 104 -0.88 -10.55 5.29
C ILE A 104 -0.49 -11.91 4.70
N ALA A 105 -0.53 -12.94 5.55
CA ALA A 105 -0.13 -14.31 5.23
C ALA A 105 -1.01 -15.31 6.00
N ASN A 106 -1.17 -16.52 5.47
CA ASN A 106 -1.93 -17.57 6.16
C ASN A 106 -1.20 -18.00 7.44
N ALA A 107 -1.95 -18.44 8.45
CA ALA A 107 -1.37 -18.97 9.68
C ALA A 107 -0.29 -20.04 9.40
N GLY A 108 0.88 -19.91 10.05
CA GLY A 108 2.00 -20.84 9.89
C GLY A 108 2.86 -20.62 8.62
N THR A 109 2.59 -19.60 7.82
CA THR A 109 3.41 -19.29 6.63
C THR A 109 4.80 -18.76 7.04
N ASP A 110 5.87 -19.46 6.63
CA ASP A 110 7.24 -18.95 6.74
C ASP A 110 7.60 -18.11 5.50
N LEU A 111 7.77 -16.80 5.73
CA LEU A 111 8.09 -15.84 4.67
C LEU A 111 9.46 -16.09 4.01
N LYS A 112 10.37 -16.82 4.64
CA LYS A 112 11.73 -17.06 4.12
C LYS A 112 11.81 -18.27 3.20
N THR A 113 11.05 -19.31 3.52
CA THR A 113 11.12 -20.62 2.86
C THR A 113 9.94 -20.91 1.94
N SER A 114 8.83 -20.19 2.10
CA SER A 114 7.67 -20.33 1.23
C SER A 114 8.03 -20.04 -0.23
N LYS A 115 7.65 -20.96 -1.13
CA LYS A 115 7.77 -20.77 -2.58
C LYS A 115 6.63 -19.91 -3.15
N VAL A 116 5.66 -19.53 -2.31
CA VAL A 116 4.54 -18.70 -2.73
C VAL A 116 5.05 -17.28 -3.02
N LEU A 117 4.49 -16.68 -4.07
CA LEU A 117 4.81 -15.33 -4.47
C LEU A 117 4.45 -14.33 -3.35
N ARG A 118 5.43 -13.49 -3.01
CA ARG A 118 5.30 -12.44 -2.00
C ARG A 118 5.39 -11.09 -2.66
N TYR A 119 4.61 -10.14 -2.16
CA TYR A 119 4.60 -8.75 -2.59
C TYR A 119 4.91 -7.85 -1.41
N GLU A 120 5.95 -7.03 -1.52
CA GLU A 120 6.28 -6.00 -0.54
C GLU A 120 5.89 -4.64 -1.10
N MET A 121 4.95 -3.98 -0.44
CA MET A 121 4.44 -2.66 -0.78
C MET A 121 4.88 -1.69 0.31
N GLN A 122 5.71 -0.72 -0.03
CA GLN A 122 6.22 0.24 0.94
C GLN A 122 6.01 1.66 0.47
N PHE A 123 5.30 2.46 1.27
CA PHE A 123 5.17 3.89 1.08
C PHE A 123 6.04 4.62 2.10
N ASN A 124 6.89 5.53 1.60
CA ASN A 124 7.81 6.34 2.38
C ASN A 124 7.39 7.81 2.31
N TYR A 125 7.30 8.42 3.48
CA TYR A 125 7.02 9.83 3.68
C TYR A 125 8.12 10.44 4.53
N LYS A 126 8.22 11.77 4.56
CA LYS A 126 9.27 12.50 5.27
C LYS A 126 9.45 12.08 6.73
N ARG A 127 8.36 11.72 7.41
CA ARG A 127 8.36 11.38 8.85
C ARG A 127 7.98 9.94 9.17
N LYS A 128 7.46 9.19 8.20
CA LYS A 128 6.79 7.90 8.43
C LYS A 128 6.93 6.99 7.21
N SER A 129 6.90 5.69 7.44
CA SER A 129 6.79 4.70 6.36
C SER A 129 5.78 3.62 6.74
N LYS A 130 5.08 3.08 5.75
CA LYS A 130 4.25 1.88 5.91
C LYS A 130 4.72 0.83 4.94
N LYS A 131 5.12 -0.34 5.46
CA LYS A 131 5.46 -1.53 4.68
C LYS A 131 4.41 -2.60 4.94
N VAL A 132 3.91 -3.21 3.88
CA VAL A 132 2.96 -4.32 3.93
C VAL A 132 3.50 -5.45 3.07
N ILE A 133 3.57 -6.64 3.65
CA ILE A 133 3.95 -7.88 2.98
C ILE A 133 2.67 -8.67 2.71
N LEU A 134 2.35 -8.93 1.45
CA LEU A 134 1.22 -9.75 1.03
C LEU A 134 1.72 -11.06 0.43
N VAL A 135 1.27 -12.18 0.97
CA VAL A 135 1.50 -13.51 0.36
C VAL A 135 0.33 -13.82 -0.58
N ALA A 136 0.63 -14.27 -1.79
CA ALA A 136 -0.34 -14.37 -2.88
C ALA A 136 -1.51 -15.33 -2.61
N ASP A 137 -1.28 -16.37 -1.80
CA ASP A 137 -2.25 -17.40 -1.47
C ASP A 137 -3.04 -17.11 -0.19
N TYR A 138 -2.98 -15.88 0.34
CA TYR A 138 -3.69 -15.49 1.55
C TYR A 138 -5.22 -15.68 1.43
N GLN A 139 -5.83 -16.39 2.38
CA GLN A 139 -7.27 -16.71 2.38
C GLN A 139 -7.99 -16.43 3.71
N ASP A 140 -7.29 -16.21 4.82
CA ASP A 140 -7.89 -16.18 6.16
C ASP A 140 -9.00 -15.12 6.34
N ILE A 141 -8.79 -13.89 5.85
CA ILE A 141 -9.77 -12.80 5.96
C ILE A 141 -10.14 -12.32 4.55
N PRO A 142 -11.30 -12.73 4.00
CA PRO A 142 -11.70 -12.41 2.63
C PRO A 142 -11.69 -10.92 2.30
N LYS A 143 -12.25 -10.08 3.19
CA LYS A 143 -12.25 -8.63 2.98
C LYS A 143 -10.84 -8.04 2.88
N LEU A 144 -9.93 -8.46 3.76
CA LEU A 144 -8.54 -7.98 3.76
C LEU A 144 -7.81 -8.46 2.51
N ARG A 145 -7.99 -9.72 2.13
CA ARG A 145 -7.46 -10.31 0.88
C ARG A 145 -7.89 -9.50 -0.33
N ASP A 146 -9.17 -9.13 -0.40
CA ASP A 146 -9.71 -8.44 -1.57
C ASP A 146 -9.13 -7.02 -1.67
N VAL A 147 -9.12 -6.23 -0.58
CA VAL A 147 -8.56 -4.87 -0.60
C VAL A 147 -7.03 -4.86 -0.76
N SER A 148 -6.31 -5.83 -0.21
CA SER A 148 -4.85 -5.94 -0.39
C SER A 148 -4.50 -6.32 -1.83
N ASN A 149 -5.29 -7.20 -2.46
CA ASN A 149 -5.13 -7.52 -3.87
C ASN A 149 -5.47 -6.34 -4.78
N GLN A 150 -6.50 -5.56 -4.47
CA GLN A 150 -6.79 -4.32 -5.20
C GLN A 150 -5.63 -3.34 -5.13
N MET A 151 -5.03 -3.15 -3.94
CA MET A 151 -3.87 -2.28 -3.79
C MET A 151 -2.67 -2.79 -4.60
N LYS A 152 -2.37 -4.09 -4.53
CA LYS A 152 -1.32 -4.72 -5.35
C LYS A 152 -1.55 -4.48 -6.84
N THR A 153 -2.76 -4.76 -7.34
CA THR A 153 -3.11 -4.60 -8.76
C THR A 153 -2.94 -3.15 -9.20
N LEU A 154 -3.37 -2.20 -8.38
CA LEU A 154 -3.22 -0.77 -8.65
C LEU A 154 -1.76 -0.36 -8.82
N LEU A 155 -0.87 -0.86 -7.96
CA LEU A 155 0.57 -0.59 -8.03
C LEU A 155 1.17 -1.14 -9.32
N VAL A 156 0.84 -2.39 -9.66
CA VAL A 156 1.29 -3.03 -10.92
C VAL A 156 0.80 -2.25 -12.13
N GLN A 157 -0.48 -1.88 -12.16
CA GLN A 157 -1.07 -1.10 -13.25
C GLN A 157 -0.39 0.27 -13.39
N THR A 158 -0.16 0.97 -12.29
CA THR A 158 0.47 2.30 -12.32
C THR A 158 1.90 2.24 -12.87
N ILE A 159 2.67 1.21 -12.50
CA ILE A 159 4.03 1.00 -13.02
C ILE A 159 3.98 0.64 -14.52
N SER A 160 3.09 -0.28 -14.90
CA SER A 160 2.89 -0.70 -16.30
C SER A 160 2.47 0.48 -17.19
N ASP A 161 1.50 1.29 -16.76
CA ASP A 161 1.06 2.48 -17.49
C ASP A 161 2.18 3.49 -17.62
N ALA A 162 3.02 3.63 -16.59
CA ALA A 162 4.21 4.46 -16.66
C ALA A 162 5.21 3.93 -17.70
N GLU A 163 5.54 2.64 -17.66
CA GLU A 163 6.45 2.00 -18.61
C GLU A 163 5.98 2.13 -20.06
N GLN A 164 4.69 1.90 -20.33
CA GLN A 164 4.11 2.05 -21.67
C GLN A 164 4.27 3.48 -22.21
N ARG A 165 4.18 4.50 -21.36
CA ARG A 165 4.41 5.90 -21.77
C ARG A 165 5.86 6.13 -22.21
N TYR A 166 6.83 5.50 -21.54
CA TYR A 166 8.24 5.57 -21.95
C TYR A 166 8.47 4.85 -23.28
N GLY A 167 7.86 3.68 -23.49
CA GLY A 167 7.93 2.95 -24.76
C GLY A 167 7.38 3.77 -25.94
N LYS A 168 6.23 4.42 -25.77
CA LYS A 168 5.64 5.30 -26.79
C LYS A 168 6.50 6.53 -27.11
N GLN A 169 7.10 7.14 -26.08
CA GLN A 169 7.99 8.29 -26.26
C GLN A 169 9.23 7.91 -27.08
N GLN A 170 9.82 6.75 -26.83
CA GLN A 170 11.00 6.28 -27.56
C GLN A 170 10.71 6.01 -29.05
N SER A 171 9.55 5.46 -29.37
CA SER A 171 9.11 5.27 -30.77
C SER A 171 8.89 6.60 -31.49
N SER A 172 8.25 7.58 -30.83
CA SER A 172 7.97 8.90 -31.44
C SER A 172 9.21 9.76 -31.70
N VAL A 173 10.29 9.57 -30.93
CA VAL A 173 11.58 10.25 -31.18
C VAL A 173 12.32 9.61 -32.35
N THR A 174 12.12 8.32 -32.60
CA THR A 174 12.77 7.60 -33.70
C THR A 174 12.13 7.93 -35.06
N GLU A 175 10.82 8.19 -35.09
CA GLU A 175 10.09 8.58 -36.31
C GLU A 175 10.33 10.04 -36.74
N ASN A 176 10.52 10.97 -35.80
CA ASN A 176 10.74 12.39 -36.11
C ASN A 176 12.19 12.74 -36.53
N ASN A 177 13.11 11.77 -36.50
CA ASN A 177 14.52 11.93 -36.90
C ASN A 177 14.83 11.23 -38.24
N LYS A 178 13.81 10.91 -39.03
CA LYS A 178 13.91 10.27 -40.34
C LYS A 178 13.20 11.12 -41.39
#